data_AF-A0A3D1IRQ4-F1
#
_entry.id   AF-A0A3D1IRQ4-F1
#
_cell.length_a   1.000
_cell.length_b   1.000
_cell.length_c   1.000
_cell.angle_alpha   90.00
_cell.angle_beta   90.00
_cell.angle_gamma   90.00
#
_symmetry.space_group_name_H-M   'P 1'
#
loop_
_entity.id
_entity.type
_entity.pdbx_description
1 polymer ?
#
loop_
_entity_poly.entity_id
_entity_poly.type
_entity_poly.pdbx_seq_one_letter_code
_entity_poly.pdbx_strand_id
1 'polypeptide(L)'
;EELPNAPLDEVQVKQALVNLIKNAIQAMTQGGALTLTTIAETDGVWVYVADTGGGIPQEKINRIFQPYFTTKKEGSGLGLMIVQRIVREHG
;
A
#
# COMPACT_ATOMS: atom_id res chain seq x y z
N GLU A 1 -19.10 5.32 -9.06
CA GLU A 1 -19.42 4.26 -10.04
C GLU A 1 -19.23 2.90 -9.38
N GLU A 2 -19.94 1.89 -9.86
CA GLU A 2 -19.77 0.51 -9.42
C GLU A 2 -18.49 -0.06 -10.05
N LEU A 3 -17.67 -0.72 -9.23
CA LEU A 3 -16.45 -1.37 -9.71
C LEU A 3 -16.82 -2.71 -10.38
N PRO A 4 -16.11 -3.11 -11.46
CA PRO A 4 -16.30 -4.44 -12.02
C PRO A 4 -15.91 -5.51 -11.00
N ASN A 5 -16.55 -6.68 -11.09
CA ASN A 5 -16.11 -7.83 -10.33
C ASN A 5 -14.69 -8.23 -10.75
N ALA A 6 -13.81 -8.40 -9.77
CA ALA A 6 -12.44 -8.85 -9.98
C ALA A 6 -12.20 -10.16 -9.22
N PRO A 7 -11.49 -11.14 -9.81
CA PRO A 7 -11.17 -12.40 -9.15
C PRO A 7 -10.09 -12.19 -8.08
N LEU A 8 -10.49 -11.69 -6.91
CA LEU A 8 -9.61 -11.32 -5.80
C LEU A 8 -9.89 -12.16 -4.55
N ASP A 9 -8.84 -12.54 -3.82
CA ASP A 9 -8.96 -12.98 -2.43
C ASP A 9 -9.19 -11.78 -1.52
N GLU A 10 -10.43 -11.60 -1.07
CA GLU A 10 -10.85 -10.48 -0.22
C GLU A 10 -9.99 -10.34 1.04
N VAL A 11 -9.61 -11.45 1.68
CA VAL A 11 -8.85 -11.45 2.93
C VAL A 11 -7.43 -10.92 2.67
N GLN A 12 -6.82 -11.37 1.58
CA GLN A 12 -5.49 -10.91 1.20
C GLN A 12 -5.50 -9.45 0.74
N VAL A 13 -6.44 -9.06 -0.13
CA VAL A 13 -6.53 -7.67 -0.58
C VAL A 13 -6.78 -6.73 0.59
N LYS A 14 -7.65 -7.10 1.55
CA LYS A 14 -7.84 -6.37 2.79
C LYS A 14 -6.54 -6.23 3.58
N GLN A 15 -5.74 -7.30 3.68
CA GLN A 15 -4.44 -7.27 4.37
C GLN A 15 -3.45 -6.32 3.68
N ALA A 16 -3.42 -6.30 2.35
CA ALA A 16 -2.59 -5.37 1.59
C ALA A 16 -3.00 -3.92 1.84
N LEU A 17 -4.30 -3.60 1.74
CA LEU A 17 -4.84 -2.27 1.99
C LEU A 17 -4.57 -1.81 3.42
N VAL A 18 -4.79 -2.66 4.43
CA VAL A 18 -4.49 -2.33 5.82
C VAL A 18 -3.00 -2.01 6.02
N ASN A 19 -2.10 -2.74 5.38
CA ASN A 19 -0.66 -2.46 5.45
C ASN A 19 -0.30 -1.11 4.82
N LEU A 20 -0.87 -0.78 3.65
CA LEU A 20 -0.67 0.51 3.00
C LEU A 20 -1.23 1.67 3.82
N ILE A 21 -2.47 1.54 4.31
CA ILE A 21 -3.15 2.55 5.13
C ILE A 21 -2.38 2.80 6.44
N LYS A 22 -1.95 1.75 7.14
CA LYS A 22 -1.13 1.88 8.35
C LYS A 22 0.19 2.60 8.05
N ASN A 23 0.81 2.28 6.92
CA ASN A 23 2.06 2.92 6.51
C ASN A 23 1.87 4.42 6.24
N ALA A 24 0.82 4.79 5.52
CA ALA A 24 0.43 6.18 5.25
C ALA A 24 0.16 6.97 6.54
N ILE A 25 -0.67 6.44 7.44
CA ILE A 25 -0.98 7.09 8.73
C ILE A 25 0.31 7.34 9.53
N GLN A 26 1.21 6.36 9.56
CA GLN A 26 2.50 6.50 10.27
C GLN A 26 3.47 7.49 9.59
N ALA A 27 3.31 7.76 8.30
CA ALA A 27 4.11 8.77 7.58
C ALA A 27 3.62 10.20 7.85
N MET A 28 2.36 10.38 8.24
CA MET A 28 1.72 11.67 8.55
C MET A 28 1.83 12.03 10.04
N THR A 29 3.05 12.23 10.53
CA THR A 29 3.33 12.44 11.98
C THR A 29 2.71 13.71 12.57
N GLN A 30 2.36 14.70 11.75
CA GLN A 30 1.74 15.96 12.17
C GLN A 30 0.28 16.07 11.71
N GLY A 31 -0.34 14.94 11.35
CA GLY A 31 -1.61 14.92 10.64
C GLY A 31 -1.43 15.10 9.13
N GLY A 32 -2.54 15.00 8.40
CA GLY A 32 -2.56 15.07 6.94
C GLY A 32 -3.83 14.45 6.36
N ALA A 33 -3.87 14.37 5.04
CA ALA A 33 -4.90 13.66 4.29
C ALA A 33 -4.37 12.31 3.78
N LEU A 34 -5.18 11.27 3.99
CA LEU A 34 -5.08 9.98 3.34
C LEU A 34 -6.24 9.85 2.34
N THR A 35 -5.92 9.59 1.09
CA THR A 35 -6.89 9.45 0.00
C THR A 35 -6.82 8.05 -0.57
N LEU A 36 -7.97 7.39 -0.63
CA LEU A 36 -8.15 6.16 -1.39
C LEU A 36 -8.95 6.48 -2.65
N THR A 37 -8.45 6.06 -3.80
CA THR A 37 -9.13 6.23 -5.09
C THR A 37 -9.18 4.89 -5.78
N THR A 38 -10.36 4.53 -6.28
CA THR A 38 -10.54 3.34 -7.11
C THR A 38 -10.93 3.76 -8.51
N ILE A 39 -10.29 3.17 -9.51
CA ILE A 39 -10.58 3.44 -10.92
C ILE A 39 -10.85 2.09 -11.59
N ALA A 40 -11.98 1.99 -12.28
CA ALA A 40 -12.25 0.89 -13.19
C ALA A 40 -11.62 1.21 -14.54
N GLU A 41 -10.70 0.37 -14.99
CA GLU A 41 -10.07 0.47 -16.30
C GLU A 41 -10.37 -0.79 -17.12
N THR A 42 -10.05 -0.77 -18.42
CA THR A 42 -10.24 -1.92 -19.31
C THR A 42 -9.55 -3.20 -18.81
N ASP A 43 -8.48 -3.03 -18.03
CA ASP A 43 -7.55 -4.09 -17.66
C ASP A 43 -7.81 -4.61 -16.23
N GLY A 44 -8.76 -4.00 -15.51
CA GLY A 44 -9.07 -4.35 -14.13
C GLY A 44 -9.41 -3.15 -13.25
N VAL A 45 -9.16 -3.29 -11.95
CA VAL A 45 -9.42 -2.24 -10.95
C VAL A 45 -8.09 -1.72 -10.41
N TRP A 46 -7.89 -0.42 -10.51
CA TRP A 46 -6.79 0.27 -9.87
C TRP A 46 -7.20 0.79 -8.50
N VAL A 47 -6.33 0.62 -7.51
CA VAL A 47 -6.49 1.19 -6.19
C VAL A 47 -5.28 2.05 -5.85
N TYR A 48 -5.50 3.35 -5.69
CA TYR A 48 -4.50 4.30 -5.26
C TYR A 48 -4.65 4.56 -3.76
N VAL A 49 -3.53 4.48 -3.03
CA VAL A 49 -3.44 4.88 -1.63
C VAL A 49 -2.40 5.99 -1.54
N ALA A 50 -2.87 7.22 -1.36
CA ALA A 50 -2.03 8.41 -1.34
C ALA A 50 -2.08 9.09 0.03
N ASP A 51 -0.92 9.52 0.53
CA ASP A 51 -0.79 10.27 1.76
C ASP A 51 -0.01 11.57 1.55
N THR A 52 -0.13 12.47 2.52
CA THR A 52 0.55 13.78 2.54
C THR A 52 1.68 13.82 3.58
N GLY A 53 2.21 12.66 3.94
CA GLY A 53 3.29 12.51 4.91
C GLY A 53 4.66 12.92 4.35
N GLY A 54 5.71 12.65 5.12
CA GLY A 54 7.09 13.05 4.79
C GLY A 54 7.71 12.38 3.56
N GLY A 55 6.98 11.49 2.88
CA GLY A 55 7.43 10.78 1.69
C GLY A 55 8.55 9.76 1.95
N ILE A 56 9.19 9.30 0.87
CA ILE A 56 10.26 8.31 0.89
C ILE A 56 11.50 8.92 0.22
N PRO A 57 12.66 8.98 0.90
CA PRO A 57 13.90 9.40 0.27
C PRO A 57 14.27 8.53 -0.93
N GLN A 58 14.75 9.13 -2.02
CA GLN A 58 15.01 8.45 -3.29
C GLN A 58 15.96 7.26 -3.16
N GLU A 59 17.00 7.39 -2.34
CA GLU A 59 17.97 6.33 -2.00
C GLU A 59 17.34 5.08 -1.33
N LYS A 60 16.14 5.21 -0.75
CA LYS A 60 15.44 4.15 -0.04
C LYS A 60 14.36 3.48 -0.89
N ILE A 61 13.90 4.10 -1.97
CA ILE A 61 12.80 3.61 -2.82
C ILE A 61 13.03 2.15 -3.26
N ASN A 62 14.24 1.82 -3.73
CA ASN A 62 14.55 0.46 -4.21
C ASN A 62 14.58 -0.61 -3.10
N ARG A 63 14.55 -0.19 -1.83
CA ARG A 63 14.67 -1.07 -0.67
C ARG A 63 13.35 -1.26 0.08
N ILE A 64 12.31 -0.46 -0.19
CA ILE A 64 11.07 -0.47 0.59
C ILE A 64 10.30 -1.80 0.54
N PHE A 65 10.56 -2.62 -0.48
CA PHE A 65 9.99 -3.95 -0.63
C PHE A 65 10.90 -5.07 -0.08
N GLN A 66 12.12 -4.76 0.37
CA GLN A 66 13.03 -5.74 0.94
C GLN A 66 12.49 -6.20 2.32
N PRO A 67 12.51 -7.52 2.60
CA PRO A 67 12.17 -8.03 3.92
C PRO A 67 12.97 -7.34 5.03
N TYR A 68 12.30 -6.98 6.12
CA TYR A 68 12.86 -6.35 7.32
C TYR A 68 13.44 -4.94 7.13
N PHE A 69 13.33 -4.36 5.92
CA PHE A 69 13.71 -2.97 5.72
C PHE A 69 12.66 -2.03 6.33
N THR A 70 13.09 -1.16 7.24
CA THR A 70 12.23 -0.18 7.91
C THR A 70 13.04 1.03 8.34
N THR A 71 12.41 2.21 8.32
CA THR A 71 12.94 3.44 8.96
C THR A 71 12.27 3.73 10.30
N LYS A 72 11.29 2.92 10.69
CA LYS A 72 10.48 3.08 11.90
C LYS A 72 11.11 2.28 13.04
N LYS A 73 11.23 2.89 14.23
CA LYS A 73 11.80 2.24 15.43
C LYS A 73 11.12 0.93 15.82
N GLU A 74 9.79 0.84 15.63
CA GLU A 74 8.98 -0.34 16.02
C GLU A 74 8.34 -1.05 14.82
N GLY A 75 8.89 -0.87 13.61
CA GLY A 75 8.36 -1.51 12.39
C GLY A 75 9.00 -2.87 12.13
N SER A 76 8.21 -3.88 11.76
CA SER A 76 8.76 -5.20 11.36
C SER A 76 9.47 -5.19 9.99
N GLY A 77 9.19 -4.20 9.14
CA GLY A 77 9.70 -4.13 7.76
C GLY A 77 9.12 -5.19 6.82
N LEU A 78 8.00 -5.83 7.19
CA LEU A 78 7.37 -6.87 6.35
C LEU A 78 6.15 -6.38 5.56
N GLY A 79 5.56 -5.24 5.94
CA GLY A 79 4.26 -4.80 5.41
C GLY A 79 4.23 -4.61 3.90
N LEU A 80 5.19 -3.87 3.33
CA LEU A 80 5.23 -3.61 1.88
C LEU A 80 5.64 -4.84 1.07
N MET A 81 6.45 -5.73 1.63
CA MET A 81 6.78 -7.01 1.00
C MET A 81 5.54 -7.91 0.91
N ILE A 82 4.71 -7.95 1.96
CA ILE A 82 3.40 -8.64 1.93
C ILE A 82 2.49 -8.02 0.87
N VAL A 83 2.41 -6.68 0.78
CA VAL A 83 1.64 -6.00 -0.26
C VAL A 83 2.11 -6.41 -1.65
N GLN A 84 3.43 -6.37 -1.91
CA GLN A 84 3.98 -6.74 -3.22
C GLN A 84 3.66 -8.18 -3.60
N ARG A 85 3.74 -9.11 -2.63
CA ARG A 85 3.37 -10.51 -2.85
C ARG A 85 1.89 -10.65 -3.23
N ILE A 86 1.01 -10.04 -2.46
CA ILE A 86 -0.44 -10.14 -2.68
C ILE A 86 -0.82 -9.55 -4.03
N VAL A 87 -0.28 -8.38 -4.40
CA VAL A 87 -0.54 -7.76 -5.71
C VAL A 87 -0.08 -8.69 -6.85
N ARG A 88 1.13 -9.26 -6.76
CA ARG A 88 1.64 -10.23 -7.76
C ARG A 88 0.79 -11.49 -7.89
N GLU A 89 0.13 -11.93 -6.83
CA GLU A 89 -0.77 -13.09 -6.86
C GLU A 89 -2.12 -12.77 -7.53
N HIS A 90 -2.43 -11.48 -7.76
CA HIS A 90 -3.73 -11.00 -8.25
C HIS A 90 -3.68 -10.14 -9.54
N GLY A 91 -2.49 -9.81 -10.06
CA GLY A 91 -2.30 -9.02 -11.29
C GLY A 91 -1.02 -8.22 -11.29
#